data_AF-A0A962PXX9-F1
#
_entry.id   AF-A0A962PXX9-F1
#
_cell.length_a   1.000
_cell.length_b   1.000
_cell.length_c   1.000
_cell.angle_alpha   90.00
_cell.angle_beta   90.00
_cell.angle_gamma   90.00
#
_symmetry.space_group_name_H-M   'P 1'
#
loop_
_entity.id
_entity.type
_entity.pdbx_description
1 polymer ?
#
loop_
_entity_poly.entity_id
_entity_poly.type
_entity_poly.pdbx_seq_one_letter_code
_entity_poly.pdbx_strand_id
1 'polypeptide(L)'
;TGKYSFEVIDREKEMVKLGVGVFATNQLSEQAFRDGLETIRRYVQLADRHGVDEIITAATSATREARNGSEFLDEVVRQTGISPRVISGNEEARLIFLAVRSAIAIKDENVLVIDIGGGSTEAVIGNQSQIRFGRSMKLGVLRLLDMFEDQGAVGAKARGVLEAHIRFAARDVMKEVREVGFSRVIGTSGTIRTLGEAAHLAAGGAALKSLNAEVVQLSD
;
A
#
# COMPACT_ATOMS: atom_id res chain seq x y z
N THR A 1 -11.19 -15.69 -22.83
CA THR A 1 -10.45 -15.17 -24.00
C THR A 1 -9.34 -14.24 -23.51
N GLY A 2 -8.04 -14.56 -23.53
CA GLY A 2 -7.32 -15.83 -23.60
C GLY A 2 -6.47 -16.00 -22.32
N LYS A 3 -6.01 -17.22 -22.05
CA LYS A 3 -5.26 -17.57 -20.84
C LYS A 3 -3.82 -17.03 -20.97
N TYR A 4 -3.63 -15.76 -20.67
CA TYR A 4 -2.30 -15.27 -20.27
C TYR A 4 -2.11 -15.66 -18.81
N SER A 5 -1.16 -16.55 -18.54
CA SER A 5 -0.70 -16.86 -17.18
C SER A 5 0.61 -16.13 -16.92
N PHE A 6 0.76 -15.59 -15.73
CA PHE A 6 2.02 -15.03 -15.26
C PHE A 6 2.67 -16.04 -14.31
N GLU A 7 3.98 -16.21 -14.44
CA GLU A 7 4.80 -16.93 -13.47
C GLU A 7 5.66 -15.91 -12.74
N VAL A 8 5.68 -16.01 -11.41
CA VAL A 8 6.55 -15.16 -10.58
C VAL A 8 7.91 -15.83 -10.52
N ILE A 9 8.90 -15.28 -11.23
CA ILE A 9 10.28 -15.77 -11.22
C ILE A 9 11.02 -15.32 -9.96
N ASP A 10 10.74 -14.09 -9.50
CA ASP A 10 11.40 -13.50 -8.34
C ASP A 10 10.48 -12.49 -7.64
N ARG A 11 10.67 -12.29 -6.33
CA ARG A 11 9.95 -11.29 -5.53
C ARG A 11 10.86 -10.74 -4.44
N GLU A 12 11.19 -9.47 -4.58
CA GLU A 12 12.01 -8.73 -3.62
C GLU A 12 11.23 -7.62 -2.92
N LYS A 13 11.59 -7.36 -1.66
CA LYS A 13 11.04 -6.24 -0.87
C LYS A 13 12.08 -5.69 0.09
N GLU A 14 12.35 -4.40 -0.03
CA GLU A 14 13.24 -3.63 0.83
C GLU A 14 12.43 -2.57 1.59
N MET A 15 12.65 -2.44 2.89
CA MET A 15 11.94 -1.46 3.72
C MET A 15 12.74 -0.17 3.87
N VAL A 16 12.84 0.60 2.78
CA VAL A 16 13.49 1.92 2.75
C VAL A 16 12.80 2.93 3.68
N LYS A 17 11.50 2.74 3.95
CA LYS A 17 10.67 3.66 4.73
C LYS A 17 10.75 5.11 4.22
N LEU A 18 10.70 5.27 2.90
CA LEU A 18 10.86 6.56 2.19
C LEU A 18 9.98 7.69 2.75
N GLY A 19 8.81 7.36 3.32
CA GLY A 19 7.87 8.31 3.89
C GLY A 19 8.16 8.77 5.33
N VAL A 20 9.16 8.22 6.03
CA VAL A 20 9.45 8.62 7.42
C VAL A 20 9.87 10.08 7.48
N GLY A 21 9.21 10.85 8.34
CA GLY A 21 9.42 12.28 8.50
C GLY A 21 8.89 13.14 7.35
N VAL A 22 8.51 12.55 6.21
CA VAL A 22 8.01 13.29 5.04
C VAL A 22 6.70 13.98 5.36
N PHE A 23 5.85 13.32 6.13
CA PHE A 23 4.50 13.83 6.39
C PHE A 23 4.48 14.94 7.44
N ALA A 24 5.56 15.07 8.21
CA ALA A 24 5.79 16.19 9.11
C ALA A 24 6.60 17.33 8.46
N THR A 25 7.64 17.00 7.68
CA THR A 25 8.63 17.98 7.16
C THR A 25 8.41 18.40 5.71
N ASN A 26 7.51 17.70 5.02
CA ASN A 26 7.26 17.83 3.59
C ASN A 26 8.48 17.55 2.71
N GLN A 27 9.46 16.79 3.19
CA GLN A 27 10.71 16.49 2.48
C GLN A 27 11.17 15.05 2.76
N LEU A 28 11.72 14.39 1.74
CA LEU A 28 12.50 13.17 1.91
C LEU A 28 13.76 13.52 2.70
N SER A 29 14.03 12.79 3.79
CA SER A 29 15.31 12.92 4.50
C SER A 29 16.46 12.51 3.59
N GLU A 30 17.65 13.07 3.80
CA GLU A 30 18.83 12.71 3.01
C GLU A 30 19.13 11.22 3.05
N GLN A 31 18.92 10.59 4.21
CA GLN A 31 19.12 9.16 4.38
C GLN A 31 18.11 8.36 3.54
N ALA A 32 16.82 8.66 3.65
CA ALA A 32 15.78 7.98 2.87
C ALA A 32 15.94 8.19 1.35
N PHE A 33 16.40 9.37 0.95
CA PHE A 33 16.72 9.69 -0.44
C PHE A 33 17.86 8.81 -0.96
N ARG A 34 18.98 8.72 -0.23
CA ARG A 34 20.11 7.85 -0.61
C ARG A 34 19.73 6.37 -0.63
N ASP A 35 19.07 5.88 0.40
CA ASP A 35 18.68 4.47 0.53
C ASP A 35 17.67 4.07 -0.55
N GLY A 36 16.76 4.98 -0.91
CA GLY A 36 15.82 4.79 -2.01
C GLY A 36 16.52 4.63 -3.36
N LEU A 37 17.49 5.50 -3.66
CA LEU A 37 18.28 5.40 -4.90
C LEU A 37 19.12 4.12 -4.95
N GLU A 38 19.76 3.77 -3.84
CA GLU A 38 20.55 2.54 -3.75
C GLU A 38 19.69 1.30 -4.00
N THR A 39 18.52 1.25 -3.36
CA THR A 39 17.55 0.16 -3.52
C THR A 39 17.09 0.04 -4.98
N ILE A 40 16.72 1.16 -5.61
CA ILE A 40 16.25 1.15 -7.00
C ILE A 40 17.37 0.66 -7.94
N ARG A 41 18.61 1.15 -7.79
CA ARG A 41 19.76 0.64 -8.57
C ARG A 41 19.92 -0.87 -8.43
N ARG A 42 19.80 -1.40 -7.22
CA ARG A 42 19.92 -2.83 -6.94
C ARG A 42 18.83 -3.64 -7.64
N TYR A 43 17.60 -3.10 -7.70
CA TYR A 43 16.50 -3.73 -8.44
C TYR A 43 16.68 -3.67 -9.95
N VAL A 44 17.23 -2.58 -10.50
CA VAL A 44 17.56 -2.51 -11.93
C VAL A 44 18.59 -3.59 -12.29
N GLN A 45 19.67 -3.70 -11.51
CA GLN A 45 20.67 -4.76 -11.71
C GLN A 45 20.10 -6.17 -11.56
N LEU A 46 19.08 -6.36 -10.73
CA LEU A 46 18.39 -7.63 -10.61
C LEU A 46 17.53 -7.92 -11.85
N ALA A 47 16.77 -6.93 -12.33
CA ALA A 47 15.98 -7.02 -13.55
C ALA A 47 16.87 -7.33 -14.78
N ASP A 48 18.02 -6.67 -14.90
CA ASP A 48 19.00 -6.92 -15.95
C ASP A 48 19.53 -8.37 -15.93
N ARG A 49 19.81 -8.89 -14.72
CA ARG A 49 20.28 -10.29 -14.55
C ARG A 49 19.22 -11.33 -14.92
N HIS A 50 17.94 -10.99 -14.77
CA HIS A 50 16.82 -11.82 -15.21
C HIS A 50 16.46 -11.60 -16.69
N GLY A 51 17.14 -10.69 -17.40
CA GLY A 51 16.86 -10.40 -18.81
C GLY A 51 15.49 -9.76 -19.05
N VAL A 52 15.04 -8.90 -18.13
CA VAL A 52 13.73 -8.23 -18.22
C VAL A 52 13.71 -7.23 -19.39
N ASP A 53 12.71 -7.36 -20.28
CA ASP A 53 12.53 -6.45 -21.42
C ASP A 53 11.89 -5.10 -21.04
N GLU A 54 11.01 -5.10 -20.03
CA GLU A 54 10.24 -3.92 -19.63
C GLU A 54 10.16 -3.78 -18.11
N ILE A 55 10.50 -2.59 -17.59
CA ILE A 55 10.38 -2.26 -16.18
C ILE A 55 9.27 -1.23 -15.99
N ILE A 56 8.18 -1.64 -15.35
CA ILE A 56 7.06 -0.78 -14.99
C ILE A 56 7.23 -0.31 -13.55
N THR A 57 7.23 1.00 -13.33
CA THR A 57 7.41 1.60 -12.00
C THR A 57 6.33 2.59 -11.65
N ALA A 58 5.98 2.66 -10.37
CA ALA A 58 5.04 3.61 -9.81
C ALA A 58 5.59 4.25 -8.54
N ALA A 59 5.44 5.57 -8.42
CA ALA A 59 5.76 6.33 -7.22
C ALA A 59 4.47 6.86 -6.58
N THR A 60 4.30 6.64 -5.27
CA THR A 60 3.04 6.89 -4.57
C THR A 60 3.18 8.02 -3.53
N SER A 61 2.47 7.94 -2.40
CA SER A 61 2.26 9.04 -1.44
C SER A 61 3.54 9.78 -1.00
N ALA A 62 4.61 9.07 -0.64
CA ALA A 62 5.82 9.73 -0.12
C ALA A 62 6.48 10.65 -1.16
N THR A 63 6.79 10.12 -2.35
CA THR A 63 7.42 10.90 -3.42
C THR A 63 6.49 11.97 -3.99
N ARG A 64 5.19 11.68 -4.10
CA ARG A 64 4.19 12.61 -4.63
C ARG A 64 3.99 13.84 -3.73
N GLU A 65 4.13 13.66 -2.41
CA GLU A 65 3.90 14.72 -1.44
C GLU A 65 5.18 15.48 -1.07
N ALA A 66 6.35 14.84 -1.11
CA ALA A 66 7.61 15.49 -0.76
C ALA A 66 7.99 16.63 -1.73
N ARG A 67 8.44 17.76 -1.17
CA ARG A 67 8.93 18.92 -1.93
C ARG A 67 10.13 18.60 -2.83
N ASN A 68 11.05 17.76 -2.35
CA ASN A 68 12.19 17.23 -3.13
C ASN A 68 11.87 15.90 -3.83
N GLY A 69 10.58 15.56 -3.98
CA GLY A 69 10.16 14.34 -4.67
C GLY A 69 10.51 14.34 -6.15
N SER A 70 10.43 15.49 -6.84
CA SER A 70 10.84 15.61 -8.24
C SER A 70 12.34 15.41 -8.41
N GLU A 71 13.14 16.00 -7.52
CA GLU A 71 14.60 15.82 -7.50
C GLU A 71 14.98 14.34 -7.32
N PHE A 72 14.29 13.63 -6.42
CA PHE A 72 14.47 12.19 -6.25
C PHE A 72 14.18 11.41 -7.54
N LEU A 73 13.11 11.75 -8.24
CA LEU A 73 12.73 11.09 -9.50
C LEU A 73 13.73 11.39 -10.62
N ASP A 74 14.17 12.63 -10.74
CA ASP A 74 15.19 13.03 -11.73
C ASP A 74 16.49 12.26 -11.49
N GLU A 75 16.85 12.06 -10.22
CA GLU A 75 18.03 11.30 -9.85
C GLU A 75 17.88 9.79 -10.13
N VAL A 76 16.68 9.23 -9.95
CA VAL A 76 16.37 7.85 -10.38
C VAL A 76 16.57 7.71 -11.90
N VAL A 77 16.02 8.63 -12.69
CA VAL A 77 16.19 8.63 -14.16
C VAL A 77 17.66 8.73 -14.52
N ARG A 78 18.40 9.66 -13.91
CA ARG A 78 19.81 9.89 -14.21
C ARG A 78 20.68 8.68 -13.90
N GLN A 79 20.42 7.97 -12.80
CA GLN A 79 21.25 6.84 -12.36
C GLN A 79 20.87 5.51 -13.01
N THR A 80 19.62 5.35 -13.46
CA THR A 80 19.09 4.04 -13.84
C THR A 80 18.41 4.00 -15.20
N GLY A 81 18.12 5.15 -15.80
CA GLY A 81 17.32 5.26 -17.03
C GLY A 81 15.81 5.00 -16.82
N ILE A 82 15.39 4.53 -15.64
CA ILE A 82 13.98 4.29 -15.32
C ILE A 82 13.29 5.61 -15.02
N SER A 83 12.08 5.78 -15.57
CA SER A 83 11.21 6.94 -15.30
C SER A 83 10.00 6.53 -14.47
N PRO A 84 10.05 6.65 -13.12
CA PRO A 84 8.92 6.27 -12.28
C PRO A 84 7.68 7.12 -12.54
N ARG A 85 6.55 6.47 -12.78
CA ARG A 85 5.28 7.16 -12.95
C ARG A 85 4.73 7.55 -11.57
N VAL A 86 4.63 8.85 -11.30
CA VAL A 86 3.88 9.33 -10.14
C VAL A 86 2.40 9.08 -10.37
N ILE A 87 1.78 8.28 -9.51
CA ILE A 87 0.36 7.96 -9.60
C ILE A 87 -0.45 8.72 -8.54
N SER A 88 -1.68 9.10 -8.88
CA SER A 88 -2.62 9.68 -7.92
C SER A 88 -3.12 8.62 -6.95
N GLY A 89 -3.64 9.04 -5.79
CA GLY A 89 -4.25 8.08 -4.85
C GLY A 89 -5.45 7.33 -5.46
N ASN A 90 -6.20 7.95 -6.38
CA ASN A 90 -7.30 7.27 -7.08
C ASN A 90 -6.78 6.20 -8.06
N GLU A 91 -5.65 6.46 -8.73
CA GLU A 91 -5.02 5.48 -9.62
C GLU A 91 -4.40 4.33 -8.82
N GLU A 92 -3.76 4.63 -7.69
CA GLU A 92 -3.26 3.64 -6.73
C GLU A 92 -4.39 2.72 -6.24
N ALA A 93 -5.51 3.30 -5.79
CA ALA A 93 -6.70 2.57 -5.40
C ALA A 93 -7.24 1.69 -6.54
N ARG A 94 -7.30 2.21 -7.77
CA ARG A 94 -7.73 1.43 -8.94
C ARG A 94 -6.82 0.23 -9.19
N LEU A 95 -5.50 0.43 -9.18
CA LEU A 95 -4.51 -0.61 -9.42
C LEU A 95 -4.55 -1.70 -8.33
N ILE A 96 -4.71 -1.30 -7.06
CA ILE A 96 -4.90 -2.23 -5.94
C ILE A 96 -6.11 -3.13 -6.17
N PHE A 97 -7.26 -2.56 -6.54
CA PHE A 97 -8.46 -3.36 -6.78
C PHE A 97 -8.29 -4.32 -7.96
N LEU A 98 -7.58 -3.90 -9.03
CA LEU A 98 -7.26 -4.79 -10.14
C LEU A 98 -6.37 -5.96 -9.72
N ALA A 99 -5.39 -5.72 -8.84
CA ALA A 99 -4.53 -6.76 -8.28
C ALA A 99 -5.33 -7.73 -7.38
N VAL A 100 -6.23 -7.21 -6.55
CA VAL A 100 -7.11 -8.05 -5.72
C VAL A 100 -8.04 -8.89 -6.60
N ARG A 101 -8.63 -8.31 -7.65
CA ARG A 101 -9.52 -9.02 -8.57
C ARG A 101 -8.80 -10.10 -9.38
N SER A 102 -7.50 -9.94 -9.66
CA SER A 102 -6.71 -10.98 -10.33
C SER A 102 -6.28 -12.10 -9.37
N ALA A 103 -6.11 -11.81 -8.08
CA ALA A 103 -5.67 -12.79 -7.08
C ALA A 103 -6.81 -13.52 -6.37
N ILE A 104 -7.98 -12.88 -6.20
CA ILE A 104 -9.11 -13.39 -5.42
C ILE A 104 -10.36 -13.35 -6.29
N ALA A 105 -11.09 -14.48 -6.31
CA ALA A 105 -12.36 -14.56 -7.02
C ALA A 105 -13.39 -13.59 -6.40
N ILE A 106 -13.74 -12.56 -7.17
CA ILE A 106 -14.83 -11.63 -6.89
C ILE A 106 -15.96 -11.99 -7.87
N LYS A 107 -17.21 -12.04 -7.38
CA LYS A 107 -18.41 -12.33 -8.20
C LYS A 107 -19.18 -11.04 -8.48
N ASP A 108 -20.51 -11.11 -8.56
CA ASP A 108 -21.39 -9.98 -8.86
C ASP A 108 -21.58 -9.02 -7.68
N GLU A 109 -21.47 -9.51 -6.45
CA GLU A 109 -21.60 -8.69 -5.26
C GLU A 109 -20.39 -7.76 -5.08
N ASN A 110 -20.66 -6.57 -4.55
CA ASN A 110 -19.62 -5.61 -4.23
C ASN A 110 -18.75 -6.12 -3.06
N VAL A 111 -17.44 -5.98 -3.20
CA VAL A 111 -16.47 -6.14 -2.11
C VAL A 111 -15.85 -4.80 -1.78
N LEU A 112 -15.50 -4.61 -0.51
CA LEU A 112 -14.69 -3.49 -0.05
C LEU A 112 -13.23 -3.95 0.08
N VAL A 113 -12.35 -3.35 -0.71
CA VAL A 113 -10.90 -3.53 -0.59
C VAL A 113 -10.33 -2.39 0.25
N ILE A 114 -9.60 -2.73 1.31
CA ILE A 114 -8.84 -1.80 2.13
C ILE A 114 -7.35 -2.13 2.00
N ASP A 115 -6.54 -1.14 1.64
CA ASP A 115 -5.08 -1.23 1.63
C ASP A 115 -4.50 -0.20 2.59
N ILE A 116 -3.72 -0.66 3.57
CA ILE A 116 -3.09 0.23 4.56
C ILE A 116 -1.59 0.30 4.25
N GLY A 117 -1.20 1.37 3.56
CA GLY A 117 0.18 1.69 3.23
C GLY A 117 0.91 2.51 4.29
N GLY A 118 2.14 2.91 3.98
CA GLY A 118 2.94 3.80 4.82
C GLY A 118 2.44 5.24 4.83
N GLY A 119 2.06 5.76 3.66
CA GLY A 119 1.63 7.16 3.50
C GLY A 119 0.12 7.36 3.41
N SER A 120 -0.61 6.41 2.84
CA SER A 120 -2.06 6.49 2.64
C SER A 120 -2.74 5.16 2.99
N THR A 121 -4.07 5.23 3.07
CA THR A 121 -4.96 4.06 3.10
C THR A 121 -5.97 4.19 1.98
N GLU A 122 -6.08 3.17 1.14
CA GLU A 122 -7.03 3.12 0.04
C GLU A 122 -8.28 2.33 0.44
N ALA A 123 -9.45 2.83 0.01
CA ALA A 123 -10.73 2.16 0.14
C ALA A 123 -11.41 2.09 -1.24
N VAL A 124 -11.69 0.88 -1.70
CA VAL A 124 -12.24 0.64 -3.04
C VAL A 124 -13.42 -0.29 -2.96
N ILE A 125 -14.55 0.11 -3.53
CA ILE A 125 -15.69 -0.79 -3.71
C ILE A 125 -15.84 -1.14 -5.18
N GLY A 126 -15.99 -2.43 -5.46
CA GLY A 126 -16.24 -2.93 -6.81
C GLY A 126 -16.65 -4.39 -6.81
N ASN A 127 -16.96 -4.90 -7.99
CA ASN A 127 -17.27 -6.31 -8.22
C ASN A 127 -16.48 -6.83 -9.44
N GLN A 128 -16.82 -8.03 -9.94
CA GLN A 128 -16.12 -8.60 -11.10
C GLN A 128 -16.16 -7.69 -12.33
N SER A 129 -17.28 -6.98 -12.54
CA SER A 129 -17.52 -6.17 -13.74
C SER A 129 -16.90 -4.78 -13.67
N GLN A 130 -16.96 -4.12 -12.52
CA GLN A 130 -16.63 -2.70 -12.42
C GLN A 130 -16.21 -2.26 -11.01
N ILE A 131 -15.44 -1.19 -10.96
CA ILE A 131 -15.16 -0.42 -9.75
C ILE A 131 -16.29 0.60 -9.59
N ARG A 132 -16.93 0.64 -8.42
CA ARG A 132 -17.96 1.63 -8.07
C ARG A 132 -17.32 2.95 -7.67
N PHE A 133 -16.32 2.88 -6.79
CA PHE A 133 -15.44 4.00 -6.47
C PHE A 133 -14.12 3.50 -5.88
N GLY A 134 -13.10 4.34 -5.95
CA GLY A 134 -11.86 4.22 -5.18
C GLY A 134 -11.50 5.56 -4.54
N ARG A 135 -11.06 5.53 -3.29
CA ARG A 135 -10.60 6.70 -2.53
C ARG A 135 -9.28 6.39 -1.86
N SER A 136 -8.40 7.38 -1.82
CA SER A 136 -7.18 7.35 -1.02
C SER A 136 -7.30 8.37 0.10
N MET A 137 -7.03 7.92 1.32
CA MET A 137 -7.06 8.73 2.53
C MET A 137 -5.64 8.91 3.05
N LYS A 138 -5.34 10.09 3.57
CA LYS A 138 -4.05 10.40 4.22
C LYS A 138 -3.99 9.73 5.61
N LEU A 139 -4.01 8.40 5.64
CA LEU A 139 -4.12 7.55 6.83
C LEU A 139 -3.14 6.37 6.79
N GLY A 140 -1.93 6.58 6.28
CA GLY A 140 -0.90 5.54 6.29
C GLY A 140 -0.18 5.43 7.64
N VAL A 141 0.41 4.27 7.94
CA VAL A 141 1.01 4.00 9.25
C VAL A 141 2.20 4.90 9.59
N LEU A 142 3.04 5.25 8.61
CA LEU A 142 4.18 6.14 8.82
C LEU A 142 3.71 7.59 8.98
N ARG A 143 2.68 8.00 8.22
CA ARG A 143 2.06 9.32 8.41
C ARG A 143 1.48 9.49 9.80
N LEU A 144 0.74 8.49 10.26
CA LEU A 144 0.17 8.52 11.61
C LEU A 144 1.27 8.49 12.66
N LEU A 145 2.35 7.72 12.44
CA LEU A 145 3.50 7.76 13.33
C LEU A 145 4.10 9.17 13.40
N ASP A 146 4.46 9.79 12.28
CA ASP A 146 5.01 11.15 12.22
C ASP A 146 4.13 12.18 12.96
N MET A 147 2.80 12.00 12.94
CA MET A 147 1.85 12.90 13.59
C MET A 147 1.74 12.71 15.12
N PHE A 148 2.11 11.53 15.63
CA PHE A 148 1.91 11.12 17.02
C PHE A 148 3.18 10.64 17.74
N GLU A 149 4.35 10.72 17.09
CA GLU A 149 5.65 10.19 17.55
C GLU A 149 6.10 10.79 18.89
N ASP A 150 5.77 12.06 19.15
CA ASP A 150 6.09 12.76 20.41
C ASP A 150 5.30 12.27 21.64
N GLN A 151 4.41 11.27 21.51
CA GLN A 151 3.56 10.80 22.62
C GLN A 151 4.04 9.52 23.33
N GLY A 152 5.21 8.97 22.96
CA GLY A 152 5.75 7.74 23.56
C GLY A 152 4.88 6.51 23.26
N ALA A 153 4.90 5.49 24.13
CA ALA A 153 3.96 4.36 24.01
C ALA A 153 2.53 4.91 23.98
N VAL A 154 1.71 4.46 23.03
CA VAL A 154 0.34 4.97 22.82
C VAL A 154 -0.51 4.68 24.05
N GLY A 155 -0.46 5.58 25.04
CA GLY A 155 -1.33 5.54 26.21
C GLY A 155 -2.78 5.72 25.80
N ALA A 156 -3.72 5.40 26.70
CA ALA A 156 -5.15 5.46 26.40
C ALA A 156 -5.61 6.82 25.81
N LYS A 157 -5.00 7.93 26.23
CA LYS A 157 -5.27 9.28 25.70
C LYS A 157 -4.78 9.44 24.26
N ALA A 158 -3.56 9.02 23.95
CA ALA A 158 -3.00 9.07 22.59
C ALA A 158 -3.83 8.21 21.62
N ARG A 159 -4.28 7.03 22.08
CA ARG A 159 -5.19 6.17 21.32
C ARG A 159 -6.50 6.85 20.99
N GLY A 160 -7.15 7.51 21.97
CA GLY A 160 -8.41 8.21 21.74
C GLY A 160 -8.30 9.32 20.70
N VAL A 161 -7.20 10.09 20.73
CA VAL A 161 -6.92 11.13 19.73
C VAL A 161 -6.69 10.53 18.35
N LEU A 162 -5.90 9.46 18.25
CA LEU A 162 -5.65 8.75 17.00
C LEU A 162 -6.94 8.19 16.40
N GLU A 163 -7.77 7.53 17.20
CA GLU A 163 -9.07 7.01 16.74
C GLU A 163 -10.00 8.13 16.27
N ALA A 164 -10.07 9.25 16.99
CA ALA A 164 -10.86 10.41 16.59
C ALA A 164 -10.37 10.99 15.25
N HIS A 165 -9.04 11.10 15.08
CA HIS A 165 -8.42 11.56 13.84
C HIS A 165 -8.76 10.64 12.66
N ILE A 166 -8.61 9.32 12.83
CA ILE A 166 -8.95 8.33 11.81
C ILE A 166 -10.44 8.41 11.43
N ARG A 167 -11.34 8.45 12.43
CA ARG A 167 -12.80 8.55 12.19
C ARG A 167 -13.15 9.82 11.42
N PHE A 168 -12.52 10.94 11.78
CA PHE A 168 -12.74 12.22 11.10
C PHE A 168 -12.25 12.17 9.65
N ALA A 169 -11.00 11.77 9.42
CA ALA A 169 -10.39 11.72 8.09
C ALA A 169 -11.07 10.72 7.16
N ALA A 170 -11.58 9.60 7.70
CA ALA A 170 -12.29 8.59 6.93
C ALA A 170 -13.81 8.86 6.79
N ARG A 171 -14.37 9.88 7.46
CA ARG A 171 -15.82 10.07 7.60
C ARG A 171 -16.57 10.04 6.26
N ASP A 172 -16.10 10.82 5.29
CA ASP A 172 -16.80 11.02 4.02
C ASP A 172 -16.65 9.78 3.13
N VAL A 173 -15.47 9.16 3.12
CA VAL A 173 -15.23 7.87 2.44
C VAL A 173 -16.11 6.78 3.04
N MET A 174 -16.20 6.69 4.37
CA MET A 174 -17.02 5.69 5.05
C MET A 174 -18.52 5.94 4.87
N LYS A 175 -18.93 7.18 4.62
CA LYS A 175 -20.31 7.50 4.21
C LYS A 175 -20.60 6.90 2.83
N GLU A 176 -19.72 7.14 1.86
CA GLU A 176 -19.83 6.58 0.51
C GLU A 176 -19.80 5.04 0.51
N VAL A 177 -18.93 4.43 1.34
CA VAL A 177 -18.89 2.97 1.57
C VAL A 177 -20.25 2.44 2.02
N ARG A 178 -20.92 3.11 2.97
CA ARG A 178 -22.24 2.69 3.48
C ARG A 178 -23.35 2.87 2.44
N GLU A 179 -23.29 3.92 1.65
CA GLU A 179 -24.29 4.20 0.60
C GLU A 179 -24.23 3.16 -0.52
N VAL A 180 -23.03 2.70 -0.90
CA VAL A 180 -22.85 1.71 -1.97
C VAL A 180 -23.06 0.27 -1.47
N GLY A 181 -22.62 -0.03 -0.25
CA GLY A 181 -22.72 -1.36 0.34
C GLY A 181 -21.75 -2.39 -0.25
N PHE A 182 -21.46 -3.43 0.53
CA PHE A 182 -20.58 -4.55 0.18
C PHE A 182 -20.99 -5.81 0.96
N SER A 183 -20.66 -7.00 0.44
CA SER A 183 -20.92 -8.28 1.12
C SER A 183 -19.66 -8.88 1.77
N ARG A 184 -18.48 -8.40 1.40
CA ARG A 184 -17.19 -8.88 1.91
C ARG A 184 -16.16 -7.76 1.99
N VAL A 185 -15.29 -7.82 3.00
CA VAL A 185 -14.08 -6.98 3.10
C VAL A 185 -12.86 -7.82 2.70
N ILE A 186 -11.97 -7.23 1.92
CA ILE A 186 -10.67 -7.76 1.57
C ILE A 186 -9.62 -6.76 2.01
N GLY A 187 -8.62 -7.22 2.76
CA GLY A 187 -7.52 -6.37 3.22
C GLY A 187 -6.20 -6.75 2.58
N THR A 188 -5.36 -5.76 2.29
CA THR A 188 -4.04 -5.90 1.66
C THR A 188 -2.99 -5.04 2.39
N SER A 189 -1.74 -5.16 1.95
CA SER A 189 -0.53 -4.55 2.52
C SER A 189 -0.09 -5.11 3.87
N GLY A 190 1.07 -4.63 4.32
CA GLY A 190 1.81 -5.20 5.46
C GLY A 190 1.01 -5.21 6.76
N THR A 191 0.31 -4.12 7.06
CA THR A 191 -0.46 -3.99 8.32
C THR A 191 -1.52 -5.08 8.45
N ILE A 192 -2.36 -5.26 7.43
CA ILE A 192 -3.43 -6.25 7.48
C ILE A 192 -2.85 -7.67 7.43
N ARG A 193 -1.78 -7.89 6.67
CA ARG A 193 -1.09 -9.19 6.63
C ARG A 193 -0.56 -9.58 8.00
N THR A 194 0.14 -8.69 8.68
CA THR A 194 0.67 -8.92 10.05
C THR A 194 -0.46 -9.20 11.04
N LEU A 195 -1.58 -8.48 10.96
CA LEU A 195 -2.75 -8.75 11.81
C LEU A 195 -3.36 -10.13 11.53
N GLY A 196 -3.49 -10.51 10.27
CA GLY A 196 -3.98 -11.83 9.86
C GLY A 196 -3.06 -12.97 10.32
N GLU A 197 -1.75 -12.81 10.15
CA GLU A 197 -0.74 -13.75 10.65
C GLU A 197 -0.82 -13.90 12.18
N ALA A 198 -0.90 -12.78 12.92
CA ALA A 198 -1.02 -12.81 14.37
C ALA A 198 -2.30 -13.49 14.85
N ALA A 199 -3.45 -13.20 14.22
CA ALA A 199 -4.71 -13.84 14.54
C ALA A 199 -4.70 -15.35 14.22
N HIS A 200 -4.10 -15.75 13.08
CA HIS A 200 -3.95 -17.15 12.71
C HIS A 200 -3.09 -17.93 13.71
N LEU A 201 -1.96 -17.36 14.13
CA LEU A 201 -1.10 -17.94 15.16
C LEU A 201 -1.82 -18.05 16.51
N ALA A 202 -2.56 -17.01 16.90
CA ALA A 202 -3.34 -17.01 18.15
C ALA A 202 -4.43 -18.08 18.17
N ALA A 203 -4.97 -18.45 17.00
CA ALA A 203 -5.92 -19.54 16.82
C ALA A 203 -5.27 -20.95 16.75
N GLY A 204 -3.96 -21.06 16.99
CA GLY A 204 -3.22 -22.33 16.94
C GLY A 204 -2.76 -22.73 15.54
N GLY A 205 -2.88 -21.84 14.56
CA GLY A 205 -2.33 -22.02 13.22
C GLY A 205 -0.80 -22.02 13.20
N ALA A 206 -0.22 -22.57 12.14
CA ALA A 206 1.23 -22.51 11.91
C ALA A 206 1.63 -21.18 11.26
N ALA A 207 2.92 -20.84 11.29
CA ALA A 207 3.41 -19.68 10.55
C ALA A 207 3.09 -19.81 9.06
N LEU A 208 2.40 -18.81 8.52
CA LEU A 208 2.02 -18.75 7.11
C LEU A 208 3.27 -18.62 6.24
N LYS A 209 3.49 -19.58 5.33
CA LYS A 209 4.62 -19.55 4.39
C LYS A 209 4.17 -18.74 3.17
N SER A 210 4.36 -17.42 3.24
CA SER A 210 4.04 -16.49 2.15
C SER A 210 4.68 -16.91 0.82
N LEU A 211 3.93 -17.58 -0.05
CA LEU A 211 4.27 -17.78 -1.47
C LEU A 211 3.15 -17.33 -2.41
N ASN A 212 1.88 -17.38 -1.99
CA ASN A 212 0.73 -16.89 -2.75
C ASN A 212 -0.21 -16.10 -1.84
N ALA A 213 -1.19 -15.38 -2.41
CA ALA A 213 -2.24 -14.70 -1.66
C ALA A 213 -3.04 -15.72 -0.83
N GLU A 214 -2.60 -15.99 0.40
CA GLU A 214 -3.30 -16.87 1.33
C GLU A 214 -4.52 -16.13 1.86
N VAL A 215 -5.70 -16.70 1.61
CA VAL A 215 -6.95 -16.21 2.17
C VAL A 215 -7.13 -16.85 3.53
N VAL A 216 -6.81 -16.11 4.59
CA VAL A 216 -7.16 -16.50 5.96
C VAL A 216 -8.60 -16.07 6.22
N GLN A 217 -9.50 -17.04 6.38
CA GLN A 217 -10.83 -16.77 6.93
C GLN A 217 -10.71 -16.75 8.45
N LEU A 218 -10.95 -15.58 9.04
CA LEU A 218 -11.15 -15.47 10.48
C LEU A 218 -12.62 -15.81 10.77
N SER A 219 -12.86 -16.79 11.62
CA SER A 219 -14.19 -17.08 12.17
C SER A 219 -14.48 -16.13 13.33
N ASP A 220 -15.73 -15.67 13.43
CA ASP A 220 -16.25 -14.89 14.57
C ASP A 220 -16.13 -15.66 15.91
#